data_AF-A0ABD5XYJ3-F1
#
_entry.id   AF-A0ABD5XYJ3-F1
#
_cell.length_a   1.000
_cell.length_b   1.000
_cell.length_c   1.000
_cell.angle_alpha   90.00
_cell.angle_beta   90.00
_cell.angle_gamma   90.00
#
_symmetry.space_group_name_H-M   'P 1'
#
loop_
_entity.id
_entity.type
_entity.pdbx_description
1 polymer ?
#
loop_
_entity_poly.entity_id
_entity_poly.type
_entity_poly.pdbx_seq_one_letter_code
_entity_poly.pdbx_strand_id
1 'polypeptide(L)'
;MVEEVTLYRAPTTEADADAVADWLRERVEAEVSVRDRFLSVYDGEGLAESFAEARVLSPYERETGNTMVGIVRYEERALENPERAGGVIYDGLQVQEILCDLLPAGERGLDHLHVPLLDRVVGTWGDHDGRWHKRVNVLGQPGIVSVPGLYEAPAKPEQYYKEQQRHALLSGDSPPREVLENEVEGEFLVADDPRTTDALKGYVLQAYHYLATGESFCDDEDCRLHNPHRQPGLVRAQLRAPEFCHEHADRYDA
;
A
#
# COMPACT_ATOMS: atom_id res chain seq x y z
N MET A 1 4.16 22.52 8.73
CA MET A 1 4.60 21.40 9.58
C MET A 1 3.40 20.50 9.70
N VAL A 2 3.58 19.18 9.68
CA VAL A 2 2.45 18.25 9.87
C VAL A 2 2.13 18.25 11.37
N GLU A 3 0.93 18.71 11.73
CA GLU A 3 0.45 18.85 13.10
C GLU A 3 -0.43 17.66 13.50
N GLU A 4 -1.18 17.10 12.55
CA GLU A 4 -2.07 15.96 12.77
C GLU A 4 -1.82 14.84 11.75
N VAL A 5 -1.99 13.59 12.20
CA VAL A 5 -2.02 12.40 11.36
C VAL A 5 -3.28 11.59 11.68
N THR A 6 -4.10 11.32 10.68
CA THR A 6 -5.24 10.40 10.79
C THR A 6 -4.98 9.13 9.99
N LEU A 7 -4.86 8.00 10.68
CA LEU A 7 -4.85 6.67 10.07
C LEU A 7 -6.28 6.15 9.93
N TYR A 8 -6.58 5.50 8.80
CA TYR A 8 -7.89 4.84 8.60
C TYR A 8 -7.72 3.33 8.53
N ARG A 9 -8.58 2.62 9.25
CA ARG A 9 -8.55 1.14 9.35
C ARG A 9 -8.83 0.45 8.02
N ALA A 10 -8.23 -0.72 7.82
CA ALA A 10 -8.53 -1.66 6.74
C ALA A 10 -9.09 -2.97 7.34
N PRO A 11 -10.35 -3.01 7.81
CA PRO A 11 -10.90 -4.10 8.61
C PRO A 11 -11.02 -5.45 7.88
N THR A 12 -10.79 -5.46 6.57
CA THR A 12 -10.77 -6.64 5.70
C THR A 12 -9.37 -7.23 5.53
N THR A 13 -8.40 -6.76 6.31
CA THR A 13 -6.98 -7.14 6.22
C THR A 13 -6.38 -7.36 7.62
N GLU A 14 -5.20 -7.99 7.68
CA GLU A 14 -4.44 -8.18 8.93
C GLU A 14 -3.78 -6.90 9.47
N ALA A 15 -3.96 -5.75 8.80
CA ALA A 15 -3.33 -4.50 9.22
C ALA A 15 -3.98 -3.92 10.49
N ASP A 16 -3.21 -3.88 11.57
CA ASP A 16 -3.61 -3.24 12.82
C ASP A 16 -3.21 -1.75 12.81
N ALA A 17 -4.19 -0.89 12.49
CA ALA A 17 -3.98 0.55 12.41
C ALA A 17 -3.68 1.19 13.78
N ASP A 18 -4.18 0.60 14.87
CA ASP A 18 -3.95 1.11 16.23
C ASP A 18 -2.50 0.83 16.63
N ALA A 19 -1.97 -0.35 16.34
CA ALA A 19 -0.55 -0.66 16.55
C ALA A 19 0.40 0.18 15.68
N VAL A 20 0.02 0.50 14.44
CA VAL A 20 0.80 1.42 13.58
C VAL A 20 0.77 2.84 14.15
N ALA A 21 -0.39 3.31 14.62
CA ALA A 21 -0.52 4.63 15.24
C ALA A 21 0.31 4.75 16.52
N ASP A 22 0.26 3.75 17.40
CA ASP A 22 1.04 3.71 18.64
C ASP A 22 2.54 3.80 18.35
N TRP A 23 3.03 3.02 17.38
CA TRP A 23 4.44 3.07 16.97
C TRP A 23 4.84 4.42 16.35
N LEU A 24 3.93 5.05 15.59
CA LEU A 24 4.19 6.35 14.97
C LEU A 24 4.26 7.48 16.00
N ARG A 25 3.39 7.48 17.04
CA ARG A 25 3.37 8.51 18.10
C ARG A 25 4.69 8.65 18.85
N GLU A 26 5.45 7.57 18.97
CA GLU A 26 6.76 7.59 19.62
C GLU A 26 7.82 8.35 18.81
N ARG A 27 7.55 8.62 17.51
CA ARG A 27 8.57 9.05 16.54
C ARG A 27 8.25 10.37 15.85
N VAL A 28 7.06 10.93 16.06
CA VAL A 28 6.63 12.18 15.41
C VAL A 28 6.02 13.13 16.43
N GLU A 29 6.18 14.44 16.18
CA GLU A 29 5.57 15.50 17.02
C GLU A 29 4.07 15.68 16.76
N ALA A 30 3.56 15.13 15.65
CA ALA A 30 2.17 15.27 15.25
C ALA A 30 1.23 14.43 16.14
N GLU A 31 0.02 14.95 16.38
CA GLU A 31 -1.06 14.21 17.03
C GLU A 31 -1.54 13.08 16.10
N VAL A 32 -1.44 11.82 16.54
CA VAL A 32 -1.83 10.66 15.73
C VAL A 32 -3.16 10.08 16.23
N SER A 33 -4.15 10.02 15.34
CA SER A 33 -5.48 9.44 15.60
C SER A 33 -5.82 8.32 14.61
N VAL A 34 -6.76 7.45 14.99
CA VAL A 34 -7.22 6.35 14.15
C VAL A 34 -8.74 6.43 13.97
N ARG A 35 -9.20 6.51 12.73
CA ARG A 35 -10.62 6.48 12.33
C ARG A 35 -10.98 5.14 11.70
N ASP A 36 -12.28 4.88 11.63
CA ASP A 36 -12.82 3.73 10.90
C ASP A 36 -12.44 3.77 9.41
N ARG A 37 -12.75 2.70 8.67
CA ARG A 37 -12.41 2.58 7.26
C ARG A 37 -12.80 3.83 6.46
N PHE A 38 -11.86 4.38 5.70
CA PHE A 38 -12.04 5.66 5.00
C PHE A 38 -13.32 5.70 4.15
N LEU A 39 -13.52 4.68 3.31
CA LEU A 39 -14.68 4.52 2.43
C LEU A 39 -15.97 4.08 3.16
N SER A 40 -15.94 4.04 4.48
CA SER A 40 -17.12 3.86 5.35
C SER A 40 -17.44 5.14 6.14
N VAL A 41 -16.44 6.00 6.37
CA VAL A 41 -16.59 7.31 7.01
C VAL A 41 -17.01 8.37 6.00
N TYR A 42 -16.44 8.34 4.80
CA TYR A 42 -16.75 9.27 3.73
C TYR A 42 -17.37 8.54 2.54
N ASP A 43 -18.41 9.17 2.00
CA ASP A 43 -19.14 8.72 0.82
C ASP A 43 -19.43 9.94 -0.07
N GLY A 44 -19.68 9.70 -1.35
CA GLY A 44 -19.92 10.74 -2.35
C GLY A 44 -20.82 10.26 -3.48
N GLU A 45 -21.57 11.18 -4.07
CA GLU A 45 -22.36 10.89 -5.27
C GLU A 45 -21.42 10.43 -6.40
N GLY A 46 -21.73 9.31 -7.04
CA GLY A 46 -20.93 8.76 -8.13
C GLY A 46 -19.64 8.05 -7.70
N LEU A 47 -19.40 7.82 -6.40
CA LEU A 47 -18.16 7.20 -5.91
C LEU A 47 -17.83 5.86 -6.60
N ALA A 48 -18.84 5.01 -6.80
CA ALA A 48 -18.68 3.74 -7.52
C ALA A 48 -18.26 3.93 -8.98
N GLU A 49 -18.76 4.98 -9.65
CA GLU A 49 -18.38 5.32 -11.02
C GLU A 49 -16.93 5.82 -11.06
N SER A 50 -16.53 6.71 -10.15
CA SER A 50 -15.16 7.19 -10.05
C SER A 50 -14.15 6.06 -9.81
N PHE A 51 -14.47 5.09 -8.94
CA PHE A 51 -13.62 3.91 -8.77
C PHE A 51 -13.62 3.01 -10.01
N ALA A 52 -14.73 2.92 -10.76
CA ALA A 52 -14.78 2.18 -12.01
C ALA A 52 -13.90 2.83 -13.09
N GLU A 53 -13.81 4.16 -13.10
CA GLU A 53 -12.93 4.96 -13.98
C GLU A 53 -11.44 4.83 -13.60
N ALA A 54 -11.14 4.66 -12.31
CA ALA A 54 -9.78 4.46 -11.84
C ALA A 54 -9.21 3.05 -12.13
N ARG A 55 -10.01 2.10 -12.64
CA ARG A 55 -9.54 0.72 -12.86
C ARG A 55 -8.50 0.61 -13.96
N VAL A 56 -7.40 -0.06 -13.66
CA VAL A 56 -6.44 -0.51 -14.67
C VAL A 56 -7.04 -1.67 -15.45
N LEU A 57 -7.23 -1.49 -16.76
CA LEU A 57 -7.83 -2.49 -17.64
C LEU A 57 -6.80 -3.45 -18.24
N SER A 58 -5.61 -2.94 -18.54
CA SER A 58 -4.51 -3.66 -19.14
C SER A 58 -3.19 -3.16 -18.55
N PRO A 59 -2.24 -4.05 -18.21
CA PRO A 59 -0.95 -3.62 -17.67
C PRO A 59 -0.10 -2.83 -18.67
N TYR A 60 -0.41 -2.90 -19.97
CA TYR A 60 0.39 -2.28 -21.04
C TYR A 60 -0.31 -1.12 -21.75
N GLU A 61 -1.49 -0.73 -21.29
CA GLU A 61 -2.24 0.42 -21.82
C GLU A 61 -2.40 1.45 -20.71
N ARG A 62 -2.11 2.72 -21.00
CA ARG A 62 -2.13 3.78 -19.99
C ARG A 62 -3.56 4.13 -19.59
N GLU A 63 -4.49 3.98 -20.51
CA GLU A 63 -5.90 4.28 -20.31
C GLU A 63 -6.48 3.41 -19.20
N THR A 64 -7.17 4.05 -18.27
CA THR A 64 -7.96 3.39 -17.23
C THR A 64 -9.44 3.47 -17.57
N GLY A 65 -10.21 2.71 -16.80
CA GLY A 65 -11.61 3.04 -16.59
C GLY A 65 -12.57 2.37 -17.54
N ASN A 66 -13.61 1.81 -16.97
CA ASN A 66 -14.72 1.29 -17.75
C ASN A 66 -16.02 1.39 -16.95
N THR A 67 -16.92 2.27 -17.37
CA THR A 67 -18.18 2.57 -16.67
C THR A 67 -19.34 1.70 -17.16
N MET A 68 -19.07 0.54 -17.77
CA MET A 68 -20.11 -0.45 -18.03
C MET A 68 -20.85 -0.80 -16.73
N VAL A 69 -22.18 -0.94 -16.81
CA VAL A 69 -23.07 -1.20 -15.66
C VAL A 69 -22.57 -2.32 -14.75
N GLY A 70 -22.01 -3.40 -15.32
CA GLY A 70 -21.47 -4.52 -14.53
C GLY A 70 -20.26 -4.16 -13.65
N ILE A 71 -19.45 -3.20 -14.09
CA ILE A 71 -18.25 -2.73 -13.40
C ILE A 71 -18.64 -1.74 -12.31
N VAL A 72 -19.50 -0.77 -12.60
CA VAL A 72 -20.05 0.15 -11.59
C VAL A 72 -20.76 -0.65 -10.49
N ARG A 73 -21.61 -1.63 -10.86
CA ARG A 73 -22.25 -2.52 -9.89
C ARG A 73 -21.28 -3.37 -9.07
N TYR A 74 -20.11 -3.69 -9.61
CA TYR A 74 -19.07 -4.31 -8.79
C TYR A 74 -18.59 -3.31 -7.75
N GLU A 75 -18.29 -2.07 -8.13
CA GLU A 75 -17.79 -1.05 -7.20
C GLU A 75 -18.80 -0.74 -6.10
N GLU A 76 -20.09 -0.59 -6.44
CA GLU A 76 -21.17 -0.46 -5.45
C GLU A 76 -21.10 -1.60 -4.42
N ARG A 77 -21.05 -2.86 -4.89
CA ARG A 77 -20.96 -4.01 -3.99
C ARG A 77 -19.67 -4.05 -3.18
N ALA A 78 -18.54 -3.64 -3.75
CA ALA A 78 -17.24 -3.62 -3.09
C ALA A 78 -17.09 -2.45 -2.10
N LEU A 79 -17.84 -1.37 -2.27
CA LEU A 79 -17.94 -0.28 -1.30
C LEU A 79 -18.80 -0.70 -0.11
N GLU A 80 -19.95 -1.34 -0.39
CA GLU A 80 -20.87 -1.86 0.64
C GLU A 80 -20.33 -3.08 1.40
N ASN A 81 -19.68 -4.00 0.70
CA ASN A 81 -19.22 -5.31 1.18
C ASN A 81 -17.74 -5.49 0.78
N PRO A 82 -16.80 -4.81 1.46
CA PRO A 82 -15.40 -4.75 1.06
C PRO A 82 -14.71 -6.12 0.99
N GLU A 83 -15.16 -7.11 1.76
CA GLU A 83 -14.66 -8.49 1.71
C GLU A 83 -14.94 -9.21 0.39
N ARG A 84 -15.81 -8.65 -0.47
CA ARG A 84 -16.09 -9.15 -1.82
C ARG A 84 -15.22 -8.50 -2.89
N ALA A 85 -14.41 -7.52 -2.53
CA ALA A 85 -13.44 -6.90 -3.43
C ALA A 85 -12.27 -7.86 -3.69
N GLY A 86 -11.64 -7.74 -4.86
CA GLY A 86 -10.49 -8.56 -5.23
C GLY A 86 -10.26 -8.63 -6.74
N GLY A 87 -8.99 -8.82 -7.12
CA GLY A 87 -8.57 -9.02 -8.51
C GLY A 87 -8.58 -7.75 -9.38
N VAL A 88 -8.77 -6.57 -8.79
CA VAL A 88 -8.76 -5.27 -9.48
C VAL A 88 -7.56 -4.46 -9.03
N ILE A 89 -6.88 -3.83 -10.00
CA ILE A 89 -5.82 -2.85 -9.77
C ILE A 89 -6.40 -1.49 -10.13
N TYR A 90 -6.14 -0.49 -9.29
CA TYR A 90 -6.57 0.89 -9.51
C TYR A 90 -5.37 1.77 -9.79
N ASP A 91 -5.57 2.81 -10.60
CA ASP A 91 -4.63 3.93 -10.67
C ASP A 91 -4.61 4.65 -9.32
N GLY A 92 -3.46 4.54 -8.65
CA GLY A 92 -3.25 5.09 -7.33
C GLY A 92 -3.33 6.61 -7.29
N LEU A 93 -3.05 7.31 -8.40
CA LEU A 93 -3.17 8.77 -8.47
C LEU A 93 -4.66 9.18 -8.56
N GLN A 94 -5.43 8.53 -9.42
CA GLN A 94 -6.88 8.77 -9.48
C GLN A 94 -7.57 8.39 -8.18
N VAL A 95 -7.17 7.28 -7.53
CA VAL A 95 -7.69 6.95 -6.19
C VAL A 95 -7.32 8.04 -5.18
N GLN A 96 -6.09 8.55 -5.19
CA GLN A 96 -5.69 9.65 -4.30
C GLN A 96 -6.54 10.90 -4.51
N GLU A 97 -6.83 11.27 -5.75
CA GLU A 97 -7.72 12.39 -6.09
C GLU A 97 -9.14 12.14 -5.56
N ILE A 98 -9.71 10.96 -5.79
CA ILE A 98 -11.04 10.57 -5.28
C ILE A 98 -11.09 10.70 -3.75
N LEU A 99 -10.10 10.16 -3.04
CA LEU A 99 -10.09 10.22 -1.58
C LEU A 99 -9.89 11.66 -1.07
N CYS A 100 -9.06 12.46 -1.75
CA CYS A 100 -8.88 13.87 -1.43
C CYS A 100 -10.19 14.65 -1.58
N ASP A 101 -10.98 14.36 -2.62
CA ASP A 101 -12.28 15.01 -2.87
C ASP A 101 -13.37 14.62 -1.88
N LEU A 102 -13.22 13.48 -1.20
CA LEU A 102 -14.11 13.06 -0.12
C LEU A 102 -13.78 13.70 1.24
N LEU A 103 -12.53 14.15 1.44
CA LEU A 103 -12.12 14.77 2.71
C LEU A 103 -12.87 16.10 2.96
N PRO A 104 -13.19 16.45 4.21
CA PRO A 104 -13.73 17.77 4.54
C PRO A 104 -12.75 18.86 4.11
N ALA A 105 -13.23 19.96 3.51
CA ALA A 105 -12.37 21.02 2.99
C ALA A 105 -11.38 21.61 4.02
N GLY A 106 -11.76 21.62 5.30
CA GLY A 106 -10.90 22.08 6.40
C GLY A 106 -9.82 21.08 6.85
N GLU A 107 -9.92 19.80 6.47
CA GLU A 107 -8.96 18.74 6.81
C GLU A 107 -7.97 18.46 5.64
N ARG A 108 -8.12 19.11 4.47
CA ARG A 108 -7.27 18.86 3.29
C ARG A 108 -5.90 19.56 3.31
N GLY A 109 -5.60 20.32 4.36
CA GLY A 109 -4.35 21.06 4.49
C GLY A 109 -3.12 20.15 4.64
N LEU A 110 -1.93 20.72 4.43
CA LEU A 110 -0.66 19.99 4.61
C LEU A 110 -0.22 19.89 6.08
N ASP A 111 -0.95 20.54 6.97
CA ASP A 111 -0.89 20.41 8.43
C ASP A 111 -1.59 19.15 8.93
N HIS A 112 -2.47 18.53 8.13
CA HIS A 112 -3.18 17.30 8.50
C HIS A 112 -2.90 16.19 7.48
N LEU A 113 -2.07 15.22 7.83
CA LEU A 113 -1.87 14.05 6.98
C LEU A 113 -3.01 13.04 7.18
N HIS A 114 -3.67 12.65 6.09
CA HIS A 114 -4.57 11.51 6.08
C HIS A 114 -3.88 10.30 5.46
N VAL A 115 -3.91 9.16 6.15
CA VAL A 115 -3.30 7.91 5.70
C VAL A 115 -4.31 6.76 5.68
N PRO A 116 -5.02 6.57 4.56
CA PRO A 116 -5.89 5.41 4.40
C PRO A 116 -5.07 4.14 4.21
N LEU A 117 -5.23 3.16 5.12
CA LEU A 117 -4.85 1.79 4.83
C LEU A 117 -5.94 1.22 3.91
N LEU A 118 -5.57 0.87 2.68
CA LEU A 118 -6.49 0.37 1.67
C LEU A 118 -6.42 -1.15 1.56
N ASP A 119 -7.60 -1.75 1.45
CA ASP A 119 -7.85 -3.14 1.09
C ASP A 119 -7.84 -3.38 -0.44
N ARG A 120 -7.33 -2.43 -1.21
CA ARG A 120 -7.31 -2.42 -2.69
C ARG A 120 -5.89 -2.34 -3.20
N VAL A 121 -5.59 -3.05 -4.29
CA VAL A 121 -4.31 -2.96 -4.98
C VAL A 121 -4.28 -1.67 -5.81
N VAL A 122 -3.26 -0.85 -5.59
CA VAL A 122 -3.02 0.36 -6.39
C VAL A 122 -1.75 0.21 -7.22
N GLY A 123 -1.69 0.93 -8.33
CA GLY A 123 -0.51 1.03 -9.17
C GLY A 123 -0.37 2.41 -9.79
N THR A 124 0.80 2.68 -10.36
CA THR A 124 1.08 3.90 -11.11
C THR A 124 1.67 3.56 -12.46
N TRP A 125 1.37 4.35 -13.49
CA TRP A 125 1.98 4.20 -14.81
C TRP A 125 3.48 4.53 -14.77
N GLY A 126 4.31 3.62 -15.29
CA GLY A 126 5.75 3.85 -15.45
C GLY A 126 6.05 4.47 -16.81
N ASP A 127 6.27 5.78 -16.87
CA ASP A 127 6.65 6.44 -18.14
C ASP A 127 7.99 5.92 -18.71
N HIS A 128 8.82 5.29 -17.88
CA HIS A 128 10.13 4.75 -18.26
C HIS A 128 10.06 3.41 -19.00
N ASP A 129 9.04 2.59 -18.78
CA ASP A 129 8.89 1.26 -19.39
C ASP A 129 7.51 0.99 -19.99
N GLY A 130 6.60 1.96 -19.93
CA GLY A 130 5.31 1.93 -20.63
C GLY A 130 4.35 0.88 -20.09
N ARG A 131 4.31 0.69 -18.77
CA ARG A 131 3.38 -0.25 -18.12
C ARG A 131 2.97 0.18 -16.72
N TRP A 132 1.88 -0.41 -16.24
CA TRP A 132 1.44 -0.26 -14.86
C TRP A 132 2.33 -1.04 -13.89
N HIS A 133 2.72 -0.38 -12.81
CA HIS A 133 3.42 -1.00 -11.69
C HIS A 133 2.58 -0.89 -10.44
N LYS A 134 2.31 -2.03 -9.80
CA LYS A 134 1.71 -2.02 -8.47
C LYS A 134 2.61 -1.25 -7.49
N ARG A 135 1.99 -0.66 -6.46
CA ARG A 135 2.66 0.11 -5.41
C ARG A 135 2.19 -0.34 -4.04
N VAL A 136 3.08 -0.24 -3.05
CA VAL A 136 2.70 -0.37 -1.64
C VAL A 136 2.11 0.95 -1.14
N ASN A 137 2.69 2.09 -1.51
CA ASN A 137 2.15 3.40 -1.18
C ASN A 137 2.15 4.37 -2.37
N VAL A 138 1.31 5.40 -2.25
CA VAL A 138 1.31 6.60 -3.11
C VAL A 138 1.48 7.78 -2.18
N LEU A 139 2.63 8.43 -2.26
CA LEU A 139 2.93 9.63 -1.47
C LEU A 139 2.08 10.81 -1.95
N GLY A 140 1.79 11.77 -1.07
CA GLY A 140 0.92 12.90 -1.35
C GLY A 140 -0.13 13.08 -0.26
N GLN A 141 -1.24 13.74 -0.62
CA GLN A 141 -2.34 14.03 0.30
C GLN A 141 -3.68 13.62 -0.33
N PRO A 142 -4.38 12.62 0.24
CA PRO A 142 -3.93 11.75 1.33
C PRO A 142 -2.76 10.84 0.92
N GLY A 143 -1.94 10.40 1.87
CA GLY A 143 -0.91 9.39 1.64
C GLY A 143 -1.54 8.00 1.63
N ILE A 144 -1.60 7.32 0.49
CA ILE A 144 -2.25 6.02 0.39
C ILE A 144 -1.27 4.91 0.74
N VAL A 145 -1.70 3.94 1.55
CA VAL A 145 -0.96 2.69 1.77
C VAL A 145 -1.85 1.50 1.45
N SER A 146 -1.50 0.75 0.40
CA SER A 146 -2.17 -0.46 -0.04
C SER A 146 -1.63 -1.68 0.73
N VAL A 147 -2.45 -2.25 1.60
CA VAL A 147 -2.13 -3.49 2.31
C VAL A 147 -1.85 -4.65 1.34
N PRO A 148 -2.69 -4.93 0.33
CA PRO A 148 -2.36 -5.98 -0.64
C PRO A 148 -1.16 -5.63 -1.52
N GLY A 149 -0.86 -4.34 -1.71
CA GLY A 149 0.35 -3.88 -2.37
C GLY A 149 1.63 -4.43 -1.72
N LEU A 150 1.63 -4.65 -0.41
CA LEU A 150 2.78 -5.12 0.37
C LEU A 150 3.30 -6.49 -0.11
N TYR A 151 2.41 -7.42 -0.45
CA TYR A 151 2.76 -8.76 -0.93
C TYR A 151 2.59 -8.95 -2.44
N GLU A 152 1.92 -8.03 -3.13
CA GLU A 152 1.71 -8.11 -4.58
C GLU A 152 2.61 -7.21 -5.42
N ALA A 153 3.09 -6.08 -4.89
CA ALA A 153 3.82 -5.09 -5.68
C ALA A 153 5.32 -5.41 -5.84
N PRO A 154 6.08 -5.66 -4.76
CA PRO A 154 7.50 -5.99 -4.90
C PRO A 154 7.66 -7.37 -5.52
N ALA A 155 8.61 -7.52 -6.44
CA ALA A 155 8.87 -8.81 -7.08
C ALA A 155 9.35 -9.85 -6.06
N LYS A 156 8.89 -11.09 -6.22
CA LYS A 156 9.31 -12.21 -5.36
C LYS A 156 10.81 -12.52 -5.52
N PRO A 157 11.45 -13.21 -4.56
CA PRO A 157 12.85 -13.61 -4.66
C PRO A 157 13.10 -14.47 -5.91
N GLU A 158 14.28 -14.37 -6.52
CA GLU A 158 14.61 -15.16 -7.72
C GLU A 158 14.50 -16.67 -7.48
N GLN A 159 14.80 -17.13 -6.26
CA GLN A 159 14.67 -18.52 -5.85
C GLN A 159 13.22 -19.03 -5.98
N TYR A 160 12.22 -18.20 -5.68
CA TYR A 160 10.81 -18.56 -5.85
C TYR A 160 10.50 -18.99 -7.29
N TYR A 161 11.03 -18.26 -8.28
CA TYR A 161 10.82 -18.59 -9.69
C TYR A 161 11.63 -19.81 -10.13
N LYS A 162 12.84 -20.00 -9.59
CA LYS A 162 13.66 -21.20 -9.84
C LYS A 162 12.95 -22.47 -9.36
N GLU A 163 12.41 -22.45 -8.14
CA GLU A 163 11.69 -23.60 -7.59
C GLU A 163 10.36 -23.82 -8.33
N GLN A 164 9.63 -22.76 -8.67
CA GLN A 164 8.44 -22.86 -9.51
C GLN A 164 8.74 -23.55 -10.86
N GLN A 165 9.83 -23.16 -11.53
CA GLN A 165 10.26 -23.75 -12.79
C GLN A 165 10.72 -25.20 -12.63
N ARG A 166 11.49 -25.49 -11.58
CA ARG A 166 11.97 -26.84 -11.27
C ARG A 166 10.82 -27.80 -11.02
N HIS A 167 9.82 -27.38 -10.24
CA HIS A 167 8.62 -28.17 -10.01
C HIS A 167 7.83 -28.35 -11.30
N ALA A 168 7.57 -27.30 -12.07
CA ALA A 168 6.86 -27.44 -13.35
C ALA A 168 7.52 -28.46 -14.30
N LEU A 169 8.86 -28.53 -14.32
CA LEU A 169 9.61 -29.53 -15.08
C LEU A 169 9.48 -30.97 -14.54
N LEU A 170 9.29 -31.14 -13.22
CA LEU A 170 9.21 -32.44 -12.56
C LEU A 170 7.78 -33.00 -12.49
N SER A 171 6.79 -32.14 -12.21
CA SER A 171 5.39 -32.53 -12.02
C SER A 171 4.48 -32.21 -13.21
N GLY A 172 4.93 -31.44 -14.20
CA GLY A 172 4.09 -30.97 -15.31
C GLY A 172 3.15 -29.82 -14.95
N ASP A 173 2.98 -29.55 -13.65
CA ASP A 173 2.18 -28.47 -13.08
C ASP A 173 3.01 -27.58 -12.16
N SER A 174 2.58 -26.32 -11.98
CA SER A 174 3.16 -25.45 -10.96
C SER A 174 2.85 -26.01 -9.57
N PRO A 175 3.81 -26.00 -8.63
CA PRO A 175 3.57 -26.48 -7.28
C PRO A 175 2.53 -25.59 -6.58
N PRO A 176 1.78 -26.13 -5.61
CA PRO A 176 0.88 -25.32 -4.79
C PRO A 176 1.64 -24.14 -4.18
N ARG A 177 0.98 -22.98 -4.13
CA ARG A 177 1.56 -21.73 -3.62
C ARG A 177 2.18 -21.90 -2.23
N GLU A 178 1.50 -22.65 -1.36
CA GLU A 178 1.93 -23.02 -0.01
C GLU A 178 3.28 -23.77 0.02
N VAL A 179 3.59 -24.59 -1.00
CA VAL A 179 4.85 -25.34 -1.08
C VAL A 179 6.01 -24.39 -1.40
N LEU A 180 5.82 -23.46 -2.34
CA LEU A 180 6.83 -22.45 -2.67
C LEU A 180 7.06 -21.45 -1.54
N GLU A 181 6.03 -21.17 -0.74
CA GLU A 181 6.10 -20.26 0.40
C GLU A 181 6.92 -20.85 1.55
N ASN A 182 6.84 -22.16 1.78
CA ASN A 182 7.65 -22.85 2.79
C ASN A 182 9.14 -22.99 2.39
N GLU A 183 9.46 -23.06 1.10
CA GLU A 183 10.86 -23.25 0.65
C GLU A 183 11.71 -21.97 0.66
N VAL A 184 11.09 -20.80 0.74
CA VAL A 184 11.77 -19.49 0.76
C VAL A 184 11.30 -18.68 1.97
N GLU A 185 11.19 -19.38 3.10
CA GLU A 185 10.61 -18.89 4.36
C GLU A 185 11.27 -17.58 4.82
N GLY A 186 10.44 -16.58 5.13
CA GLY A 186 10.88 -15.32 5.70
C GLY A 186 11.40 -14.27 4.72
N GLU A 187 11.67 -14.60 3.45
CA GLU A 187 12.26 -13.67 2.45
C GLU A 187 11.22 -12.93 1.60
N PHE A 188 9.93 -13.23 1.78
CA PHE A 188 8.84 -12.46 1.19
C PHE A 188 7.56 -12.54 2.03
N LEU A 189 6.66 -11.58 1.82
CA LEU A 189 5.34 -11.51 2.45
C LEU A 189 4.27 -12.14 1.55
N VAL A 190 3.24 -12.69 2.18
CA VAL A 190 2.08 -13.32 1.54
C VAL A 190 0.78 -12.64 1.97
N ALA A 191 -0.35 -13.05 1.39
CA ALA A 191 -1.65 -12.61 1.89
C ALA A 191 -1.82 -13.12 3.32
N ASP A 192 -2.39 -12.29 4.19
CA ASP A 192 -2.59 -12.55 5.62
C ASP A 192 -1.30 -12.86 6.41
N ASP A 193 -0.15 -12.35 5.95
CA ASP A 193 1.13 -12.54 6.65
C ASP A 193 1.11 -11.82 8.02
N PRO A 194 1.48 -12.50 9.12
CA PRO A 194 1.46 -11.90 10.46
C PRO A 194 2.43 -10.71 10.63
N ARG A 195 3.37 -10.51 9.69
CA ARG A 195 4.31 -9.40 9.68
C ARG A 195 3.75 -8.14 9.02
N THR A 196 2.53 -8.19 8.48
CA THR A 196 1.87 -7.08 7.75
C THR A 196 1.90 -5.77 8.52
N THR A 197 1.41 -5.78 9.77
CA THR A 197 1.37 -4.58 10.62
C THR A 197 2.76 -3.97 10.83
N ASP A 198 3.78 -4.79 11.09
CA ASP A 198 5.13 -4.28 11.35
C ASP A 198 5.77 -3.67 10.11
N ALA A 199 5.51 -4.25 8.94
CA ALA A 199 5.99 -3.72 7.68
C ALA A 199 5.29 -2.41 7.27
N LEU A 200 3.99 -2.27 7.56
CA LEU A 200 3.22 -1.07 7.21
C LEU A 200 3.68 0.18 7.97
N LYS A 201 4.28 0.03 9.16
CA LYS A 201 4.83 1.15 9.95
C LYS A 201 5.75 2.05 9.15
N GLY A 202 6.70 1.47 8.41
CA GLY A 202 7.63 2.27 7.61
C GLY A 202 6.95 2.94 6.41
N TYR A 203 5.98 2.30 5.77
CA TYR A 203 5.21 2.90 4.67
C TYR A 203 4.31 4.06 5.13
N VAL A 204 3.73 3.98 6.33
CA VAL A 204 3.02 5.10 6.96
C VAL A 204 3.99 6.22 7.31
N LEU A 205 5.16 5.89 7.87
CA LEU A 205 6.20 6.89 8.14
C LEU A 205 6.70 7.56 6.87
N GLN A 206 6.80 6.86 5.74
CA GLN A 206 7.15 7.45 4.44
C GLN A 206 6.14 8.52 4.01
N ALA A 207 4.84 8.28 4.21
CA ALA A 207 3.81 9.28 3.92
C ALA A 207 3.96 10.52 4.82
N TYR A 208 4.23 10.32 6.11
CA TYR A 208 4.52 11.41 7.06
C TYR A 208 5.77 12.18 6.67
N HIS A 209 6.87 11.47 6.43
CA HIS A 209 8.16 12.05 6.09
C HIS A 209 8.04 12.91 4.82
N TYR A 210 7.39 12.41 3.77
CA TYR A 210 7.17 13.14 2.54
C TYR A 210 6.39 14.43 2.76
N LEU A 211 5.28 14.39 3.51
CA LEU A 211 4.50 15.61 3.76
C LEU A 211 5.27 16.61 4.65
N ALA A 212 6.07 16.12 5.60
CA ALA A 212 6.83 16.94 6.53
C ALA A 212 8.09 17.59 5.93
N THR A 213 8.68 16.99 4.89
CA THR A 213 10.00 17.38 4.37
C THR A 213 10.01 17.70 2.87
N GLY A 214 9.09 17.11 2.10
CA GLY A 214 9.13 17.07 0.64
C GLY A 214 10.10 16.01 0.06
N GLU A 215 10.79 15.26 0.91
CA GLU A 215 11.72 14.19 0.51
C GLU A 215 10.96 12.87 0.29
N SER A 216 11.27 12.16 -0.79
CA SER A 216 10.53 10.97 -1.20
C SER A 216 10.95 9.70 -0.46
N PHE A 217 11.89 8.94 -1.02
CA PHE A 217 12.35 7.68 -0.46
C PHE A 217 13.84 7.74 -0.16
N CYS A 218 14.26 7.08 0.92
CA CYS A 218 15.66 6.97 1.27
C CYS A 218 16.40 6.04 0.30
N ASP A 219 17.60 6.43 -0.10
CA ASP A 219 18.49 5.60 -0.93
C ASP A 219 19.17 4.48 -0.13
N ASP A 220 19.19 4.57 1.20
CA ASP A 220 19.74 3.52 2.07
C ASP A 220 18.81 2.31 2.11
N GLU A 221 19.30 1.22 1.54
CA GLU A 221 18.61 -0.06 1.37
C GLU A 221 18.17 -0.75 2.68
N ASP A 222 18.74 -0.36 3.82
CA ASP A 222 18.44 -0.88 5.15
C ASP A 222 17.45 0.03 5.92
N CYS A 223 17.16 1.23 5.44
CA CYS A 223 16.28 2.17 6.13
C CYS A 223 14.79 1.87 5.88
N ARG A 224 13.93 1.96 6.91
CA ARG A 224 12.46 1.87 6.79
C ARG A 224 11.85 2.90 5.82
N LEU A 225 12.55 3.98 5.48
CA LEU A 225 12.13 4.96 4.46
C LEU A 225 12.52 4.58 3.02
N HIS A 226 13.19 3.45 2.83
CA HIS A 226 13.47 2.90 1.51
C HIS A 226 12.22 2.31 0.86
N ASN A 227 12.11 2.43 -0.46
CA ASN A 227 11.02 1.83 -1.26
C ASN A 227 11.53 0.71 -2.18
N PRO A 228 11.73 -0.49 -1.65
CA PRO A 228 12.32 -1.59 -2.39
C PRO A 228 11.37 -2.17 -3.45
N HIS A 229 11.91 -2.45 -4.62
CA HIS A 229 11.15 -3.05 -5.72
C HIS A 229 11.05 -4.59 -5.64
N ARG A 230 11.71 -5.22 -4.66
CA ARG A 230 11.72 -6.67 -4.46
C ARG A 230 11.45 -7.03 -3.00
N GLN A 231 10.82 -8.18 -2.79
CA GLN A 231 10.45 -8.70 -1.47
C GLN A 231 11.63 -8.83 -0.49
N PRO A 232 12.82 -9.33 -0.88
CA PRO A 232 13.96 -9.36 0.05
C PRO A 232 14.37 -7.97 0.55
N GLY A 233 14.32 -6.96 -0.32
CA GLY A 233 14.59 -5.58 0.05
C GLY A 233 13.53 -5.02 0.99
N LEU A 234 12.25 -5.38 0.76
CA LEU A 234 11.15 -5.02 1.67
C LEU A 234 11.38 -5.62 3.05
N VAL A 235 11.62 -6.93 3.12
CA VAL A 235 11.87 -7.61 4.40
C VAL A 235 13.07 -6.98 5.11
N ARG A 236 14.15 -6.67 4.39
CA ARG A 236 15.33 -6.02 4.95
C ARG A 236 15.01 -4.64 5.53
N ALA A 237 14.43 -3.74 4.72
CA ALA A 237 14.15 -2.37 5.12
C ALA A 237 13.05 -2.25 6.19
N GLN A 238 12.04 -3.12 6.15
CA GLN A 238 10.83 -2.97 6.96
C GLN A 238 10.81 -3.85 8.22
N LEU A 239 11.58 -4.94 8.25
CA LEU A 239 11.47 -5.98 9.28
C LEU A 239 12.82 -6.41 9.91
N ARG A 240 13.95 -5.83 9.48
CA ARG A 240 15.27 -6.13 10.04
C ARG A 240 15.90 -4.87 10.65
N ALA A 241 16.85 -5.09 11.55
CA ALA A 241 17.66 -4.00 12.11
C ALA A 241 18.86 -3.69 11.19
N PRO A 242 19.34 -2.43 11.17
CA PRO A 242 18.77 -1.27 11.87
C PRO A 242 17.43 -0.81 11.27
N GLU A 243 16.58 -0.14 12.05
CA GLU A 243 15.29 0.37 11.52
C GLU A 243 15.51 1.58 10.59
N PHE A 244 16.57 2.36 10.81
CA PHE A 244 16.87 3.56 10.07
C PHE A 244 18.36 3.67 9.73
N CYS A 245 18.68 4.38 8.65
CA CYS A 245 20.04 4.85 8.41
C CYS A 245 20.40 5.93 9.45
N HIS A 246 21.68 6.27 9.58
CA HIS A 246 22.16 7.21 10.58
C HIS A 246 21.40 8.56 10.59
N GLU A 247 21.10 9.10 9.41
CA GLU A 247 20.39 10.38 9.28
C GLU A 247 18.93 10.29 9.76
N HIS A 248 18.23 9.20 9.42
CA HIS A 248 16.84 9.02 9.82
C HIS A 248 16.69 8.53 11.25
N ALA A 249 17.71 7.85 11.80
CA ALA A 249 17.79 7.51 13.22
C ALA A 249 17.78 8.77 14.09
N ASP A 250 18.56 9.80 13.74
CA ASP A 250 18.58 11.09 14.46
C ASP A 250 17.19 11.77 14.52
N ARG A 251 16.28 11.40 13.61
CA ARG A 251 14.94 11.98 13.50
C ARG A 251 13.83 11.09 14.07
N TYR A 252 13.94 9.78 13.92
CA TYR A 252 12.83 8.84 14.13
C TYR A 252 13.16 7.68 15.08
N ASP A 253 14.40 7.55 15.58
CA ASP A 253 14.64 6.64 16.71
C ASP A 253 13.92 7.18 17.96
N ALA A 254 13.26 6.27 18.66
CA ALA A 254 12.52 6.54 19.90
C ALA A 254 13.40 6.35 21.15
#